data_AF-A0A3B4ZUV6-F1
#
_entry.id   AF-A0A3B4ZUV6-F1
#
_cell.length_a   1.000
_cell.length_b   1.000
_cell.length_c   1.000
_cell.angle_alpha   90.00
_cell.angle_beta   90.00
_cell.angle_gamma   90.00
#
_symmetry.space_group_name_H-M   'P 1'
#
loop_
_entity.id
_entity.type
_entity.pdbx_description
1 polymer ?
#
loop_
_entity_poly.entity_id
_entity_poly.type
_entity_poly.pdbx_seq_one_letter_code
_entity_poly.pdbx_strand_id
1 'polypeptide(L)'
;MNDNFDRAPGAGRTRNLPPSPGFAGGGGGGEADAKTTFFNQREPLRQPRTSPPFTENNVSATSDMVSGDCRRQNKPQQSANANNTPVSRGFNDVDSLVKSSKLSASAPEFVPCGINTYEDPACYDDSERYYGEATLADMVTDFLGHLSSSPGSFESDIDYITAVLNDWVTTEELLKELVELIYTQSTAIPNFSYTGARLCNYLSHHLNISPPNGNFRQLLLQRCRKEYEQRDAAVRGDLETQKKFHSFVLFLGELYLHLEIKSGKGPPKRADILLTGLKDLMTSLFSNPVDANLICAVKLLKLTGSVLDDAWKESGKPHMEELIRRIETILLDATCSRDVRQMLLKLVELRSSDWGRVRAAAAASNATPENDPNYFMNEPTFYTEDGTPFTAADPEYAEKYQEILDRQDYFSDTYGENGNDEYDFDDEMEPEIEEAFENFCLESERKRQQ
;
A
#
# COMPACT_ATOMS: atom_id res chain seq x y z
N MET A 1 -34.52 58.22 -7.71
CA MET A 1 -34.36 57.13 -8.69
C MET A 1 -33.51 56.06 -8.00
N ASN A 2 -33.98 55.15 -7.14
CA ASN A 2 -35.25 54.46 -6.86
C ASN A 2 -35.96 53.83 -8.06
N ASP A 3 -35.75 52.52 -8.18
CA ASP A 3 -36.66 51.42 -8.60
C ASP A 3 -35.95 50.15 -8.05
N ASN A 4 -36.36 49.39 -7.02
CA ASN A 4 -37.58 49.00 -6.34
C ASN A 4 -38.54 48.05 -7.10
N PHE A 5 -38.53 46.80 -6.62
CA PHE A 5 -39.57 45.75 -6.57
C PHE A 5 -40.11 45.11 -7.86
N ASP A 6 -40.05 43.77 -7.94
CA ASP A 6 -41.24 42.98 -7.59
C ASP A 6 -40.95 41.50 -7.34
N ARG A 7 -41.55 40.98 -6.27
CA ARG A 7 -41.47 39.61 -5.76
C ARG A 7 -42.90 39.03 -5.79
N ALA A 8 -43.08 37.93 -6.54
CA ALA A 8 -44.19 36.95 -6.55
C ALA A 8 -45.60 37.41 -6.99
N PRO A 9 -46.32 36.56 -7.75
CA PRO A 9 -47.30 35.63 -7.16
C PRO A 9 -47.22 34.23 -7.84
N GLY A 10 -47.60 33.10 -7.28
CA GLY A 10 -48.75 32.76 -6.46
C GLY A 10 -49.26 31.39 -6.94
N ALA A 11 -49.72 30.56 -6.00
CA ALA A 11 -49.97 29.13 -6.14
C ALA A 11 -51.10 28.72 -7.11
N GLY A 12 -51.01 27.46 -7.59
CA GLY A 12 -52.18 26.63 -7.87
C GLY A 12 -52.08 25.71 -9.08
N ARG A 13 -51.87 24.41 -8.87
CA ARG A 13 -52.90 23.34 -9.10
C ARG A 13 -52.31 21.93 -9.22
N THR A 14 -52.76 21.09 -8.28
CA THR A 14 -53.26 19.70 -8.44
C THR A 14 -52.33 18.58 -8.92
N ARG A 15 -52.10 17.65 -7.97
CA ARG A 15 -51.84 16.20 -8.15
C ARG A 15 -52.74 15.58 -9.22
N ASN A 16 -52.19 14.65 -9.99
CA ASN A 16 -52.77 13.32 -10.24
C ASN A 16 -51.71 12.36 -10.84
N LEU A 17 -51.42 11.29 -10.10
CA LEU A 17 -50.69 10.09 -10.55
C LEU A 17 -51.65 9.19 -11.38
N PRO A 18 -51.19 8.53 -12.44
CA PRO A 18 -51.95 7.46 -13.07
C PRO A 18 -51.73 6.12 -12.35
N PRO A 19 -52.77 5.28 -12.19
CA PRO A 19 -52.64 3.95 -11.60
C PRO A 19 -52.26 2.91 -12.67
N SER A 20 -51.45 1.92 -12.27
CA SER A 20 -51.29 0.65 -13.00
C SER A 20 -52.12 -0.46 -12.33
N PRO A 21 -52.56 -1.48 -13.09
CA PRO A 21 -53.80 -2.21 -12.81
C PRO A 21 -53.62 -3.36 -11.83
N GLY A 22 -54.60 -3.52 -10.94
CA GLY A 22 -54.75 -4.67 -10.07
C GLY A 22 -55.26 -5.91 -10.80
N PHE A 23 -54.75 -7.07 -10.37
CA PHE A 23 -55.38 -8.37 -10.54
C PHE A 23 -56.27 -8.66 -9.32
N ALA A 24 -57.37 -9.37 -9.58
CA ALA A 24 -58.55 -9.51 -8.74
C ALA A 24 -58.47 -10.56 -7.62
N GLY A 25 -59.44 -10.46 -6.71
CA GLY A 25 -59.81 -11.46 -5.68
C GLY A 25 -59.65 -10.85 -4.29
N GLY A 26 -60.67 -10.67 -3.44
CA GLY A 26 -61.87 -11.45 -3.18
C GLY A 26 -62.02 -11.38 -1.66
N GLY A 27 -63.12 -10.83 -1.16
CA GLY A 27 -63.24 -10.40 0.24
C GLY A 27 -63.41 -11.52 1.27
N GLY A 28 -63.36 -11.11 2.54
CA GLY A 28 -63.99 -11.81 3.66
C GLY A 28 -63.10 -12.06 4.87
N GLY A 29 -63.25 -11.21 5.89
CA GLY A 29 -63.45 -11.54 7.32
C GLY A 29 -62.48 -12.45 8.09
N GLY A 30 -62.11 -11.99 9.30
CA GLY A 30 -61.59 -12.80 10.41
C GLY A 30 -60.19 -12.35 10.86
N GLU A 31 -60.08 -11.49 11.89
CA GLU A 31 -59.94 -11.80 13.33
C GLU A 31 -58.52 -12.21 13.76
N ALA A 32 -58.13 -11.66 14.91
CA ALA A 32 -56.92 -11.79 15.75
C ALA A 32 -56.14 -13.12 15.63
N ASP A 33 -54.83 -13.21 15.88
CA ASP A 33 -54.16 -12.74 17.10
C ASP A 33 -52.62 -12.96 17.01
N ALA A 34 -51.92 -12.26 17.90
CA ALA A 34 -50.65 -12.63 18.54
C ALA A 34 -49.29 -12.56 17.80
N LYS A 35 -48.52 -11.59 18.31
CA LYS A 35 -47.13 -11.71 18.83
C LYS A 35 -45.95 -11.64 17.85
N THR A 36 -45.50 -10.39 17.74
CA THR A 36 -44.11 -9.93 17.83
C THR A 36 -43.23 -10.75 18.79
N THR A 37 -42.17 -11.38 18.27
CA THR A 37 -40.86 -11.51 18.94
C THR A 37 -39.79 -11.81 17.89
N PHE A 38 -38.54 -11.40 18.14
CA PHE A 38 -37.30 -11.73 17.41
C PHE A 38 -36.85 -10.81 16.28
N PHE A 39 -36.51 -9.57 16.63
CA PHE A 39 -35.36 -8.89 16.02
C PHE A 39 -34.37 -8.52 17.13
N ASN A 40 -33.48 -9.46 17.45
CA ASN A 40 -32.18 -9.21 18.07
C ASN A 40 -31.39 -10.52 18.09
N GLN A 41 -30.70 -10.81 16.99
CA GLN A 41 -29.49 -11.62 17.03
C GLN A 41 -28.44 -10.89 16.19
N ARG A 42 -27.62 -10.07 16.87
CA ARG A 42 -26.37 -9.54 16.33
C ARG A 42 -25.36 -10.69 16.33
N GLU A 43 -24.80 -11.03 15.16
CA GLU A 43 -23.69 -11.97 15.05
C GLU A 43 -22.46 -11.43 15.79
N PRO A 44 -21.75 -12.25 16.60
CA PRO A 44 -20.53 -11.80 17.26
C PRO A 44 -19.37 -11.65 16.26
N LEU A 45 -18.61 -10.56 16.44
CA LEU A 45 -17.41 -10.20 15.69
C LEU A 45 -16.35 -11.31 15.74
N ARG A 46 -15.70 -11.62 14.60
CA ARG A 46 -14.63 -12.64 14.53
C ARG A 46 -13.36 -12.17 15.24
N GLN A 47 -12.79 -13.06 16.04
CA GLN A 47 -11.50 -12.86 16.71
C GLN A 47 -10.29 -13.05 15.75
N PRO A 48 -9.15 -12.37 16.01
CA PRO A 48 -7.97 -12.44 15.17
C PRO A 48 -7.28 -13.81 15.26
N ARG A 49 -6.88 -14.38 14.12
CA ARG A 49 -6.08 -15.61 14.07
C ARG A 49 -4.61 -15.29 14.36
N THR A 50 -4.13 -15.75 15.50
CA THR A 50 -2.70 -15.80 15.83
C THR A 50 -2.06 -17.08 15.24
N SER A 51 -0.81 -16.92 14.76
CA SER A 51 0.20 -17.95 14.43
C SER A 51 0.31 -18.42 12.95
N PRO A 52 1.52 -18.36 12.35
CA PRO A 52 1.79 -18.85 11.00
C PRO A 52 2.12 -20.36 10.97
N PRO A 53 1.88 -21.08 9.85
CA PRO A 53 2.33 -22.46 9.73
C PRO A 53 3.84 -22.53 9.45
N PHE A 54 4.51 -23.40 10.23
CA PHE A 54 5.89 -23.81 10.06
C PHE A 54 6.13 -24.42 8.66
N THR A 55 7.13 -23.93 7.95
CA THR A 55 7.71 -24.53 6.76
C THR A 55 8.79 -25.54 7.15
N GLU A 56 8.50 -26.84 7.09
CA GLU A 56 9.52 -27.88 7.05
C GLU A 56 9.81 -28.25 5.59
N ASN A 57 10.98 -27.84 5.10
CA ASN A 57 11.63 -28.48 3.95
C ASN A 57 12.50 -29.62 4.50
N ASN A 58 12.22 -30.86 4.13
CA ASN A 58 13.31 -31.72 3.67
C ASN A 58 12.88 -32.78 2.66
N VAL A 59 13.77 -32.95 1.70
CA VAL A 59 13.67 -33.78 0.50
C VAL A 59 14.14 -35.19 0.86
N SER A 60 13.42 -36.24 0.41
CA SER A 60 14.01 -37.43 -0.25
C SER A 60 12.96 -38.53 -0.56
N ALA A 61 12.72 -38.69 -1.86
CA ALA A 61 12.71 -39.93 -2.64
C ALA A 61 11.96 -41.21 -2.15
N THR A 62 10.98 -41.60 -3.00
CA THR A 62 10.62 -42.97 -3.48
C THR A 62 9.97 -43.91 -2.46
N SER A 63 8.94 -44.71 -2.75
CA SER A 63 8.28 -45.17 -3.99
C SER A 63 7.01 -45.91 -3.56
N ASP A 64 5.92 -45.84 -4.33
CA ASP A 64 4.82 -46.81 -4.21
C ASP A 64 4.41 -47.40 -5.56
N MET A 65 3.93 -48.63 -5.44
CA MET A 65 4.00 -49.75 -6.37
C MET A 65 3.19 -49.62 -7.68
N VAL A 66 3.79 -50.08 -8.78
CA VAL A 66 3.09 -50.71 -9.91
C VAL A 66 3.51 -52.19 -9.96
N SER A 67 2.53 -53.08 -9.80
CA SER A 67 2.58 -54.51 -10.20
C SER A 67 1.65 -54.68 -11.40
N GLY A 68 1.93 -55.47 -12.43
CA GLY A 68 3.10 -56.26 -12.81
C GLY A 68 2.83 -56.85 -14.22
N ASP A 69 3.85 -57.39 -14.88
CA ASP A 69 3.82 -58.76 -15.40
C ASP A 69 5.19 -59.18 -15.98
N CYS A 70 5.37 -60.50 -16.07
CA CYS A 70 6.64 -61.21 -16.05
C CYS A 70 7.25 -61.49 -17.43
N ARG A 71 8.60 -61.54 -17.51
CA ARG A 71 9.33 -62.70 -18.10
C ARG A 71 10.86 -62.66 -17.88
N ARG A 72 11.36 -63.72 -17.22
CA ARG A 72 12.59 -64.55 -17.44
C ARG A 72 13.93 -63.84 -17.78
N GLN A 73 15.12 -64.23 -17.30
CA GLN A 73 15.60 -65.46 -16.65
C GLN A 73 17.06 -65.24 -16.14
N ASN A 74 17.47 -66.09 -15.18
CA ASN A 74 18.83 -66.56 -14.88
C ASN A 74 19.78 -65.73 -13.97
N LYS A 75 19.76 -66.12 -12.69
CA LYS A 75 20.86 -66.52 -11.76
C LYS A 75 22.24 -66.86 -12.40
N PRO A 76 23.37 -66.96 -11.65
CA PRO A 76 23.44 -67.26 -10.20
C PRO A 76 24.53 -66.54 -9.35
N GLN A 77 24.31 -66.59 -8.02
CA GLN A 77 25.29 -66.90 -6.94
C GLN A 77 26.43 -65.88 -6.68
N GLN A 78 26.87 -65.60 -5.44
CA GLN A 78 26.99 -66.49 -4.28
C GLN A 78 27.30 -65.68 -3.00
N SER A 79 26.77 -66.19 -1.87
CA SER A 79 27.32 -66.25 -0.49
C SER A 79 27.83 -64.97 0.21
N ALA A 80 27.23 -64.53 1.33
CA ALA A 80 27.19 -65.15 2.68
C ALA A 80 28.58 -65.09 3.36
N ASN A 81 28.80 -64.81 4.65
CA ASN A 81 28.02 -64.74 5.89
C ASN A 81 28.92 -63.96 6.88
N ALA A 82 28.43 -63.03 7.71
CA ALA A 82 27.74 -63.21 9.00
C ALA A 82 28.65 -63.43 10.22
N ASN A 83 28.26 -62.73 11.30
CA ASN A 83 28.46 -62.99 12.74
C ASN A 83 29.52 -62.14 13.49
N ASN A 84 29.11 -61.18 14.34
CA ASN A 84 28.68 -61.27 15.77
C ASN A 84 29.93 -61.35 16.69
N THR A 85 30.13 -60.67 17.83
CA THR A 85 29.37 -59.83 18.79
C THR A 85 30.45 -59.19 19.76
N PRO A 86 30.21 -58.70 21.00
CA PRO A 86 30.06 -57.26 21.32
C PRO A 86 30.98 -56.77 22.50
N VAL A 87 30.70 -55.55 22.99
CA VAL A 87 30.91 -55.02 24.38
C VAL A 87 32.12 -54.08 24.64
N SER A 88 31.73 -52.83 24.93
CA SER A 88 32.23 -51.83 25.90
C SER A 88 33.52 -50.99 25.71
N ARG A 89 33.25 -49.67 25.74
CA ARG A 89 33.85 -48.61 26.59
C ARG A 89 35.21 -48.04 26.14
N GLY A 90 35.18 -46.78 25.68
CA GLY A 90 36.38 -45.91 25.61
C GLY A 90 36.24 -44.75 24.63
N PHE A 91 36.05 -43.55 25.18
CA PHE A 91 36.37 -42.19 24.71
C PHE A 91 36.65 -41.90 23.22
N ASN A 92 35.89 -40.90 22.72
CA ASN A 92 36.06 -40.03 21.55
C ASN A 92 37.43 -40.03 20.84
N ASP A 93 37.45 -40.05 19.51
CA ASP A 93 37.92 -38.87 18.77
C ASP A 93 37.54 -38.87 17.27
N VAL A 94 37.40 -37.65 16.76
CA VAL A 94 36.72 -37.12 15.57
C VAL A 94 37.20 -37.56 14.17
N ASP A 95 37.69 -38.79 13.97
CA ASP A 95 38.40 -39.14 12.72
C ASP A 95 37.55 -39.77 11.60
N SER A 96 36.22 -39.86 11.74
CA SER A 96 35.36 -40.48 10.71
C SER A 96 34.48 -39.53 9.91
N LEU A 97 34.52 -38.21 10.18
CA LEU A 97 33.72 -37.22 9.44
C LEU A 97 34.50 -36.52 8.31
N VAL A 98 35.72 -36.97 7.99
CA VAL A 98 36.57 -36.34 6.95
C VAL A 98 36.53 -37.09 5.60
N LYS A 99 35.90 -38.27 5.53
CA LYS A 99 35.94 -39.11 4.31
C LYS A 99 34.78 -38.93 3.32
N SER A 100 34.03 -37.83 3.38
CA SER A 100 33.04 -37.49 2.34
C SER A 100 33.16 -36.08 1.76
N SER A 101 34.25 -35.34 2.05
CA SER A 101 34.44 -34.03 1.43
C SER A 101 35.14 -34.16 0.07
N LYS A 102 34.44 -33.76 -1.01
CA LYS A 102 35.00 -33.60 -2.36
C LYS A 102 35.58 -32.19 -2.59
N LEU A 103 35.94 -31.49 -1.52
CA LEU A 103 36.58 -30.18 -1.61
C LEU A 103 38.09 -30.38 -1.62
N SER A 104 38.72 -30.05 -2.75
CA SER A 104 40.17 -30.06 -2.88
C SER A 104 40.75 -28.87 -2.12
N ALA A 105 41.72 -29.13 -1.23
CA ALA A 105 42.50 -28.10 -0.54
C ALA A 105 43.40 -27.26 -1.48
N SER A 106 43.34 -27.53 -2.78
CA SER A 106 44.10 -26.86 -3.84
C SER A 106 43.19 -26.07 -4.80
N ALA A 107 41.96 -25.75 -4.38
CA ALA A 107 41.05 -24.92 -5.17
C ALA A 107 41.59 -23.47 -5.27
N PRO A 108 41.61 -22.83 -6.46
CA PRO A 108 42.14 -21.48 -6.64
C PRO A 108 41.45 -20.38 -5.81
N GLU A 109 40.27 -20.66 -5.27
CA GLU A 109 39.44 -19.74 -4.49
C GLU A 109 39.68 -19.88 -2.97
N PHE A 110 40.53 -20.82 -2.54
CA PHE A 110 40.88 -21.05 -1.14
C PHE A 110 42.36 -20.75 -0.90
N VAL A 111 42.71 -19.48 -0.97
CA VAL A 111 44.01 -18.99 -0.50
C VAL A 111 43.78 -18.29 0.84
N PRO A 112 44.05 -18.94 1.99
CA PRO A 112 44.20 -18.22 3.23
C PRO A 112 45.40 -17.29 3.05
N CYS A 113 45.20 -15.97 3.19
CA CYS A 113 46.30 -15.02 3.21
C CYS A 113 47.32 -15.47 4.26
N GLY A 114 48.49 -15.88 3.77
CA GLY A 114 49.57 -16.40 4.60
C GLY A 114 49.98 -15.39 5.66
N ILE A 115 49.95 -15.83 6.91
CA ILE A 115 50.91 -15.41 7.91
C ILE A 115 52.30 -15.62 7.31
N ASN A 116 52.99 -14.53 7.00
CA ASN A 116 54.42 -14.56 6.75
C ASN A 116 55.14 -14.46 8.09
N THR A 117 55.94 -15.49 8.35
CA THR A 117 56.95 -15.53 9.41
C THR A 117 57.93 -14.36 9.24
N TYR A 118 58.08 -13.59 10.32
CA TYR A 118 59.20 -12.71 10.67
C TYR A 118 60.33 -12.55 9.63
N GLU A 119 60.36 -11.41 8.96
CA GLU A 119 61.56 -10.57 8.85
C GLU A 119 61.14 -9.15 9.23
N ASP A 120 61.93 -8.52 10.10
CA ASP A 120 61.71 -7.18 10.65
C ASP A 120 62.24 -6.12 9.69
N PRO A 121 61.37 -5.28 9.11
CA PRO A 121 61.73 -3.92 8.79
C PRO A 121 60.88 -2.96 9.62
N ALA A 122 61.55 -2.26 10.53
CA ALA A 122 61.18 -0.98 11.13
C ALA A 122 59.68 -0.62 11.06
N CYS A 123 59.01 -0.75 12.20
CA CYS A 123 57.67 -0.23 12.47
C CYS A 123 57.50 1.21 11.95
N TYR A 124 57.01 1.32 10.71
CA TYR A 124 56.23 2.48 10.29
C TYR A 124 54.79 2.10 10.53
N ASP A 125 54.18 2.86 11.43
CA ASP A 125 52.75 2.91 11.67
C ASP A 125 52.04 3.34 10.39
N ASP A 126 51.82 2.40 9.48
CA ASP A 126 50.96 2.56 8.30
C ASP A 126 49.66 1.80 8.55
N SER A 127 48.98 2.17 9.64
CA SER A 127 47.59 1.82 9.90
C SER A 127 46.66 2.95 9.47
N GLU A 128 46.93 3.61 8.34
CA GLU A 128 45.84 4.22 7.59
C GLU A 128 45.14 3.11 6.81
N ARG A 129 44.10 2.53 7.43
CA ARG A 129 43.05 1.89 6.62
C ARG A 129 42.60 2.94 5.63
N TYR A 130 42.97 2.75 4.38
CA TYR A 130 42.48 3.49 3.23
C TYR A 130 40.97 3.23 3.14
N TYR A 131 40.17 3.94 3.93
CA TYR A 131 38.75 4.09 3.64
C TYR A 131 38.73 4.77 2.28
N GLY A 132 38.30 4.02 1.26
CA GLY A 132 38.10 4.59 -0.07
C GLY A 132 37.29 5.88 0.07
N GLU A 133 37.70 6.91 -0.67
CA GLU A 133 36.98 8.18 -0.72
C GLU A 133 35.50 7.89 -1.00
N ALA A 134 34.61 8.28 -0.09
CA ALA A 134 33.18 7.99 -0.22
C ALA A 134 32.69 8.58 -1.54
N THR A 135 32.00 7.78 -2.35
CA THR A 135 31.50 8.27 -3.64
C THR A 135 30.08 8.84 -3.47
N LEU A 136 29.64 9.65 -4.45
CA LEU A 136 28.24 10.08 -4.53
C LEU A 136 27.30 8.87 -4.56
N ALA A 137 27.68 7.79 -5.26
CA ALA A 137 26.91 6.57 -5.34
C ALA A 137 26.74 5.87 -3.98
N ASP A 138 27.79 5.81 -3.16
CA ASP A 138 27.73 5.21 -1.83
C ASP A 138 26.78 6.01 -0.93
N MET A 139 26.96 7.34 -0.88
CA MET A 139 26.12 8.22 -0.07
C MET A 139 24.65 8.20 -0.49
N VAL A 140 24.35 8.26 -1.79
CA VAL A 140 22.97 8.16 -2.29
C VAL A 140 22.38 6.79 -1.98
N THR A 141 23.16 5.71 -2.12
CA THR A 141 22.68 4.36 -1.79
C THR A 141 22.32 4.24 -0.31
N ASP A 142 23.13 4.80 0.58
CA ASP A 142 22.88 4.81 2.02
C ASP A 142 21.61 5.60 2.37
N PHE A 143 21.45 6.81 1.81
CA PHE A 143 20.24 7.61 2.03
C PHE A 143 18.97 6.92 1.50
N LEU A 144 19.03 6.35 0.30
CA LEU A 144 17.87 5.64 -0.26
C LEU A 144 17.59 4.33 0.49
N GLY A 145 18.62 3.63 0.97
CA GLY A 145 18.48 2.45 1.83
C GLY A 145 17.82 2.78 3.17
N HIS A 146 18.22 3.90 3.78
CA HIS A 146 17.59 4.42 4.99
C HIS A 146 16.12 4.78 4.77
N LEU A 147 15.81 5.57 3.74
CA LEU A 147 14.43 5.91 3.39
C LEU A 147 13.57 4.70 3.00
N SER A 148 14.19 3.63 2.49
CA SER A 148 13.50 2.37 2.19
C SER A 148 13.20 1.56 3.45
N SER A 149 14.06 1.64 4.47
CA SER A 149 13.90 0.90 5.72
C SER A 149 12.98 1.64 6.70
N SER A 150 12.99 2.97 6.64
CA SER A 150 12.26 3.88 7.53
C SER A 150 11.51 4.94 6.73
N PRO A 151 10.48 4.58 5.94
CA PRO A 151 9.74 5.57 5.12
C PRO A 151 9.04 6.65 5.95
N GLY A 152 8.75 6.39 7.24
CA GLY A 152 8.14 7.36 8.16
C GLY A 152 9.08 8.44 8.67
N SER A 153 10.39 8.34 8.43
CA SER A 153 11.36 9.39 8.78
C SER A 153 11.62 10.38 7.63
N PHE A 154 10.89 10.25 6.52
CA PHE A 154 11.11 11.09 5.34
C PHE A 154 11.09 12.58 5.68
N GLU A 155 10.10 13.02 6.46
CA GLU A 155 9.89 14.42 6.83
C GLU A 155 11.00 14.97 7.74
N SER A 156 11.56 14.14 8.63
CA SER A 156 12.67 14.56 9.51
C SER A 156 14.01 14.60 8.79
N ASP A 157 14.21 13.70 7.82
CA ASP A 157 15.54 13.44 7.26
C ASP A 157 15.78 14.18 5.93
N ILE A 158 14.71 14.55 5.21
CA ILE A 158 14.81 15.09 3.85
C ILE A 158 15.62 16.39 3.75
N ASP A 159 15.53 17.25 4.76
CA ASP A 159 16.27 18.52 4.80
C ASP A 159 17.78 18.26 4.95
N TYR A 160 18.16 17.33 5.84
CA TYR A 160 19.55 16.90 6.01
C TYR A 160 20.09 16.23 4.74
N ILE A 161 19.35 15.28 4.17
CA ILE A 161 19.71 14.59 2.93
C ILE A 161 19.94 15.61 1.81
N THR A 162 19.03 16.58 1.67
CA THR A 162 19.13 17.58 0.60
C THR A 162 20.28 18.57 0.83
N ALA A 163 20.58 18.93 2.08
CA ALA A 163 21.75 19.74 2.40
C ALA A 163 23.05 19.04 1.96
N VAL A 164 23.21 17.77 2.34
CA VAL A 164 24.37 16.97 1.93
C VAL A 164 24.44 16.83 0.40
N LEU A 165 23.32 16.56 -0.27
CA LEU A 165 23.30 16.47 -1.73
C LEU A 165 23.69 17.79 -2.41
N ASN A 166 23.33 18.95 -1.85
CA ASN A 166 23.73 20.25 -2.39
C ASN A 166 25.24 20.51 -2.26
N ASP A 167 25.91 19.95 -1.24
CA ASP A 167 27.36 20.08 -1.07
C ASP A 167 28.13 19.19 -2.05
N TRP A 168 27.60 18.02 -2.36
CA TRP A 168 28.24 17.06 -3.29
C TRP A 168 27.95 17.36 -4.75
N VAL A 169 26.69 17.68 -5.08
CA VAL A 169 26.23 17.80 -6.47
C VAL A 169 26.43 19.22 -6.98
N THR A 170 27.67 19.53 -7.32
CA THR A 170 28.10 20.87 -7.77
C THR A 170 28.28 20.98 -9.29
N THR A 171 28.30 19.85 -10.02
CA THR A 171 28.49 19.79 -11.48
C THR A 171 27.30 19.17 -12.20
N GLU A 172 27.18 19.42 -13.51
CA GLU A 172 26.13 18.83 -14.34
C GLU A 172 26.26 17.30 -14.42
N GLU A 173 27.49 16.78 -14.43
CA GLU A 173 27.78 15.35 -14.48
C GLU A 173 27.29 14.65 -13.21
N LEU A 174 27.57 15.22 -12.04
CA LEU A 174 27.10 14.69 -10.75
C LEU A 174 25.58 14.79 -10.62
N LEU A 175 24.95 15.82 -11.21
CA LEU A 175 23.50 15.93 -11.23
C LEU A 175 22.86 14.82 -12.08
N LYS A 176 23.46 14.49 -13.23
CA LYS A 176 23.02 13.36 -14.06
C LYS A 176 23.21 12.02 -13.33
N GLU A 177 24.32 11.87 -12.63
CA GLU A 177 24.60 10.68 -11.81
C GLU A 177 23.58 10.52 -10.69
N LEU A 178 23.27 11.61 -9.94
CA LEU A 178 22.25 11.62 -8.90
C LEU A 178 20.88 11.18 -9.45
N VAL A 179 20.47 11.71 -10.60
CA VAL A 179 19.21 11.32 -11.25
C VAL A 179 19.20 9.84 -11.62
N GLU A 180 20.31 9.31 -12.15
CA GLU A 180 20.43 7.89 -12.50
C GLU A 180 20.34 6.98 -11.28
N LEU A 181 21.01 7.34 -10.18
CA LEU A 181 21.02 6.59 -8.93
C LEU A 181 19.61 6.53 -8.32
N ILE A 182 18.94 7.69 -8.18
CA ILE A 182 17.58 7.76 -7.63
C ILE A 182 16.59 6.99 -8.52
N TYR A 183 16.69 7.14 -9.84
CA TYR A 183 15.84 6.43 -10.79
C TYR A 183 16.02 4.90 -10.67
N THR A 184 17.27 4.45 -10.66
CA THR A 184 17.61 3.02 -10.59
C THR A 184 17.06 2.42 -9.31
N GLN A 185 17.25 3.10 -8.17
CA GLN A 185 16.77 2.60 -6.89
C GLN A 185 15.23 2.63 -6.78
N SER A 186 14.59 3.68 -7.31
CA SER A 186 13.12 3.82 -7.34
C SER A 186 12.40 2.76 -8.16
N THR A 187 13.12 2.13 -9.10
CA THR A 187 12.60 1.06 -9.96
C THR A 187 13.13 -0.33 -9.59
N ALA A 188 14.24 -0.42 -8.86
CA ALA A 188 14.83 -1.68 -8.41
C ALA A 188 14.28 -2.15 -7.05
N ILE A 189 14.12 -1.25 -6.07
CA ILE A 189 13.62 -1.65 -4.74
C ILE A 189 12.08 -1.82 -4.79
N PRO A 190 11.55 -2.97 -4.36
CA PRO A 190 10.10 -3.15 -4.17
C PRO A 190 9.51 -2.14 -3.18
N ASN A 191 8.33 -1.61 -3.48
CA ASN A 191 7.59 -0.66 -2.62
C ASN A 191 8.26 0.71 -2.39
N PHE A 192 9.44 0.96 -2.95
CA PHE A 192 10.10 2.26 -2.80
C PHE A 192 9.63 3.32 -3.80
N SER A 193 8.89 2.93 -4.85
CA SER A 193 8.48 3.84 -5.93
C SER A 193 7.71 5.07 -5.43
N TYR A 194 6.89 4.93 -4.39
CA TYR A 194 6.21 6.04 -3.71
C TYR A 194 7.21 7.02 -3.08
N THR A 195 8.08 6.52 -2.20
CA THR A 195 9.11 7.33 -1.51
C THR A 195 10.07 7.96 -2.51
N GLY A 196 10.48 7.23 -3.54
CA GLY A 196 11.31 7.72 -4.64
C GLY A 196 10.64 8.85 -5.43
N ALA A 197 9.34 8.75 -5.72
CA ALA A 197 8.60 9.81 -6.39
C ALA A 197 8.47 11.07 -5.51
N ARG A 198 8.24 10.91 -4.20
CA ARG A 198 8.24 12.02 -3.23
C ARG A 198 9.60 12.70 -3.17
N LEU A 199 10.67 11.92 -3.09
CA LEU A 199 12.05 12.41 -3.12
C LEU A 199 12.33 13.19 -4.40
N CYS A 200 11.96 12.65 -5.57
CA CYS A 200 12.11 13.34 -6.84
C CYS A 200 11.39 14.69 -6.87
N ASN A 201 10.17 14.75 -6.33
CA ASN A 201 9.43 16.02 -6.23
C ASN A 201 10.13 17.01 -5.31
N TYR A 202 10.58 16.57 -4.14
CA TYR A 202 11.30 17.42 -3.19
C TYR A 202 12.60 17.98 -3.82
N LEU A 203 13.46 17.11 -4.33
CA LEU A 203 14.73 17.53 -4.94
C LEU A 203 14.54 18.46 -6.15
N SER A 204 13.42 18.33 -6.88
CA SER A 204 13.12 19.23 -7.99
C SER A 204 12.93 20.70 -7.57
N HIS A 205 12.65 20.96 -6.30
CA HIS A 205 12.43 22.29 -5.73
C HIS A 205 13.58 22.77 -4.83
N HIS A 206 14.35 21.85 -4.25
CA HIS A 206 15.31 22.15 -3.18
C HIS A 206 16.79 21.93 -3.56
N LEU A 207 17.08 21.46 -4.78
CA LEU A 207 18.44 21.46 -5.31
C LEU A 207 18.82 22.85 -5.85
N ASN A 208 20.00 23.33 -5.42
CA ASN A 208 20.52 24.66 -5.79
C ASN A 208 21.08 24.71 -7.21
N ILE A 209 21.56 23.56 -7.71
CA ILE A 209 22.17 23.46 -9.03
C ILE A 209 21.09 23.53 -10.13
N SER A 210 21.22 24.51 -11.02
CA SER A 210 20.36 24.65 -12.21
C SER A 210 21.24 24.93 -13.43
N PRO A 211 21.88 23.90 -14.00
CA PRO A 211 22.76 24.07 -15.15
C PRO A 211 21.94 24.43 -16.40
N PRO A 212 22.57 25.04 -17.43
CA PRO A 212 21.86 25.44 -18.65
C PRO A 212 21.23 24.26 -19.41
N ASN A 213 21.80 23.06 -19.26
CA ASN A 213 21.35 21.85 -19.93
C ASN A 213 20.16 21.16 -19.24
N GLY A 214 19.69 21.71 -18.12
CA GLY A 214 18.42 21.34 -17.51
C GLY A 214 18.53 21.07 -16.02
N ASN A 215 17.50 21.45 -15.28
CA ASN A 215 17.40 21.16 -13.85
C ASN A 215 17.09 19.68 -13.58
N PHE A 216 17.15 19.28 -12.30
CA PHE A 216 16.88 17.91 -11.85
C PHE A 216 15.62 17.30 -12.48
N ARG A 217 14.51 18.06 -12.48
CA ARG A 217 13.23 17.61 -13.07
C ARG A 217 13.35 17.31 -14.56
N GLN A 218 14.01 18.17 -15.32
CA GLN A 218 14.19 17.97 -16.77
C GLN A 218 15.04 16.74 -17.06
N LEU A 219 16.12 16.54 -16.31
CA LEU A 219 16.98 15.37 -16.43
C LEU A 219 16.25 14.07 -16.03
N LEU A 220 15.44 14.10 -14.97
CA LEU A 220 14.60 12.97 -14.56
C LEU A 220 13.60 12.59 -15.66
N LEU A 221 12.92 13.58 -16.25
CA LEU A 221 11.98 13.33 -17.35
C LEU A 221 12.70 12.80 -18.60
N GLN A 222 13.90 13.30 -18.89
CA GLN A 222 14.73 12.79 -19.98
C GLN A 222 15.16 11.33 -19.72
N ARG A 223 15.49 10.97 -18.47
CA ARG A 223 15.81 9.60 -18.09
C ARG A 223 14.61 8.67 -18.25
N CYS A 224 13.42 9.09 -17.80
CA CYS A 224 12.18 8.34 -17.97
C CYS A 224 11.83 8.15 -19.46
N ARG A 225 12.13 9.15 -20.30
CA ARG A 225 11.90 9.07 -21.74
C ARG A 225 12.68 7.94 -22.41
N LYS A 226 13.93 7.67 -21.99
CA LYS A 226 14.74 6.58 -22.55
C LYS A 226 14.04 5.21 -22.44
N GLU A 227 13.42 4.94 -21.30
CA GLU A 227 12.69 3.69 -21.04
C GLU A 227 11.33 3.68 -21.72
N TYR A 228 10.65 4.82 -21.70
CA TYR A 228 9.38 5.01 -22.37
C TYR A 228 9.45 4.72 -23.89
N GLU A 229 10.55 5.09 -24.54
CA GLU A 229 10.76 4.82 -25.97
C GLU A 229 10.87 3.32 -26.29
N GLN A 230 11.26 2.49 -25.31
CA GLN A 230 11.38 1.03 -25.46
C GLN A 230 10.10 0.26 -25.08
N ARG A 231 9.02 0.95 -24.68
CA ARG A 231 7.79 0.34 -24.12
C ARG A 231 7.22 -0.81 -24.96
N ASP A 232 7.16 -0.67 -26.28
CA ASP A 232 6.54 -1.68 -27.15
C ASP A 232 7.41 -2.94 -27.28
N ALA A 233 8.74 -2.78 -27.24
CA ALA A 233 9.66 -3.90 -27.15
C ALA A 233 9.58 -4.55 -25.77
N ALA A 234 9.56 -3.75 -24.71
CA ALA A 234 9.59 -4.21 -23.33
C ALA A 234 8.35 -5.04 -22.94
N VAL A 235 7.14 -4.65 -23.38
CA VAL A 235 5.92 -5.44 -23.13
C VAL A 235 5.95 -6.83 -23.78
N ARG A 236 6.77 -7.02 -24.81
CA ARG A 236 7.00 -8.32 -25.50
C ARG A 236 8.33 -8.97 -25.13
N GLY A 237 9.08 -8.36 -24.21
CA GLY A 237 10.36 -8.86 -23.75
C GLY A 237 10.22 -10.14 -22.93
N ASP A 238 11.37 -10.65 -22.49
CA ASP A 238 11.42 -11.75 -21.54
C ASP A 238 10.91 -11.34 -20.14
N LEU A 239 10.84 -12.29 -19.22
CA LEU A 239 10.29 -12.06 -17.89
C LEU A 239 11.04 -10.97 -17.11
N GLU A 240 12.37 -10.89 -17.26
CA GLU A 240 13.18 -9.87 -16.58
C GLU A 240 12.94 -8.47 -17.16
N THR A 241 12.92 -8.35 -18.49
CA THR A 241 12.62 -7.09 -19.18
C THR A 241 11.21 -6.60 -18.82
N GLN A 242 10.22 -7.50 -18.81
CA GLN A 242 8.86 -7.16 -18.41
C GLN A 242 8.80 -6.68 -16.96
N LYS A 243 9.49 -7.36 -16.03
CA LYS A 243 9.54 -6.95 -14.62
C LYS A 243 10.13 -5.54 -14.45
N LYS A 244 11.27 -5.26 -15.09
CA LYS A 244 11.90 -3.93 -15.05
C LYS A 244 10.97 -2.87 -15.65
N PHE A 245 10.31 -3.20 -16.75
CA PHE A 245 9.32 -2.31 -17.37
C PHE A 245 8.10 -2.07 -16.48
N HIS A 246 7.58 -3.09 -15.78
CA HIS A 246 6.46 -2.93 -14.85
C HIS A 246 6.84 -2.05 -13.66
N SER A 247 8.04 -2.21 -13.11
CA SER A 247 8.55 -1.31 -12.06
C SER A 247 8.64 0.13 -12.57
N PHE A 248 9.16 0.35 -13.77
CA PHE A 248 9.19 1.67 -14.41
C PHE A 248 7.79 2.27 -14.59
N VAL A 249 6.83 1.48 -15.08
CA VAL A 249 5.44 1.93 -15.29
C VAL A 249 4.80 2.38 -13.97
N LEU A 250 4.96 1.60 -12.90
CA LEU A 250 4.41 1.95 -11.59
C LEU A 250 5.11 3.16 -10.99
N PHE A 251 6.44 3.25 -11.11
CA PHE A 251 7.20 4.43 -10.71
C PHE A 251 6.75 5.69 -11.47
N LEU A 252 6.49 5.60 -12.78
CA LEU A 252 5.98 6.74 -13.55
C LEU A 252 4.56 7.15 -13.11
N GLY A 253 3.75 6.20 -12.66
CA GLY A 253 2.45 6.46 -12.04
C GLY A 253 2.58 7.24 -10.74
N GLU A 254 3.46 6.80 -9.83
CA GLU A 254 3.77 7.52 -8.59
C GLU A 254 4.34 8.91 -8.87
N LEU A 255 5.24 9.02 -9.86
CA LEU A 255 5.83 10.29 -10.27
C LEU A 255 4.76 11.25 -10.81
N TYR A 256 3.79 10.77 -11.59
CA TYR A 256 2.68 11.61 -12.06
C TYR A 256 1.84 12.17 -10.90
N LEU A 257 1.61 11.38 -9.85
CA LEU A 257 0.82 11.81 -8.71
C LEU A 257 1.53 12.85 -7.85
N HIS A 258 2.85 12.71 -7.68
CA HIS A 258 3.64 13.50 -6.73
C HIS A 258 4.48 14.62 -7.35
N LEU A 259 4.83 14.54 -8.64
CA LEU A 259 5.69 15.53 -9.28
C LEU A 259 4.91 16.80 -9.64
N GLU A 260 5.12 17.84 -8.86
CA GLU A 260 4.46 19.13 -9.01
C GLU A 260 5.28 20.08 -9.88
N ILE A 261 4.58 20.80 -10.76
CA ILE A 261 5.14 21.88 -11.56
C ILE A 261 4.51 23.19 -11.09
N LYS A 262 5.27 23.96 -10.32
CA LYS A 262 4.93 25.33 -9.97
C LYS A 262 4.98 26.19 -11.23
N SER A 263 3.83 26.76 -11.63
CA SER A 263 3.73 27.80 -12.65
C SER A 263 3.69 29.17 -11.95
N GLY A 264 4.30 30.19 -12.55
CA GLY A 264 4.41 31.52 -11.91
C GLY A 264 3.07 32.21 -11.60
N LYS A 265 1.94 31.69 -12.09
CA LYS A 265 0.58 32.16 -11.78
C LYS A 265 -0.40 30.97 -11.78
N GLY A 266 -0.57 30.32 -10.62
CA GLY A 266 -1.58 29.29 -10.43
C GLY A 266 -1.19 28.22 -9.41
N PRO A 267 -2.14 27.36 -9.02
CA PRO A 267 -1.83 26.19 -8.20
C PRO A 267 -0.82 25.29 -8.94
N PRO A 268 -0.01 24.50 -8.20
CA PRO A 268 0.90 23.54 -8.81
C PRO A 268 0.12 22.60 -9.73
N LYS A 269 0.65 22.39 -10.93
CA LYS A 269 0.05 21.49 -11.92
C LYS A 269 0.90 20.23 -12.06
N ARG A 270 0.27 19.09 -12.31
CA ARG A 270 0.97 17.85 -12.67
C ARG A 270 1.61 17.97 -14.06
N ALA A 271 2.65 17.17 -14.29
CA ALA A 271 3.35 17.16 -15.57
C ALA A 271 2.49 16.55 -16.70
N ASP A 272 2.01 17.38 -17.63
CA ASP A 272 1.18 16.96 -18.78
C ASP A 272 1.88 15.90 -19.67
N ILE A 273 3.21 15.92 -19.72
CA ILE A 273 4.01 14.91 -20.45
C ILE A 273 3.84 13.51 -19.84
N LEU A 274 3.74 13.41 -18.51
CA LEU A 274 3.51 12.15 -17.81
C LEU A 274 2.08 11.65 -18.03
N LEU A 275 1.09 12.55 -18.06
CA LEU A 275 -0.29 12.21 -18.40
C LEU A 275 -0.39 11.51 -19.77
N THR A 276 0.32 12.03 -20.76
CA THR A 276 0.38 11.43 -22.10
C THR A 276 1.14 10.11 -22.08
N GLY A 277 2.29 10.07 -21.39
CA GLY A 277 3.11 8.87 -21.25
C GLY A 277 2.34 7.71 -20.61
N LEU A 278 1.59 7.95 -19.54
CA LEU A 278 0.79 6.92 -18.86
C LEU A 278 -0.29 6.32 -19.77
N LYS A 279 -0.97 7.16 -20.57
CA LYS A 279 -1.94 6.68 -21.56
C LYS A 279 -1.28 5.75 -22.59
N ASP A 280 -0.11 6.11 -23.09
CA ASP A 280 0.61 5.31 -24.07
C ASP A 280 1.18 4.02 -23.45
N LEU A 281 1.67 4.05 -22.21
CA LEU A 281 2.12 2.86 -21.49
C LEU A 281 0.98 1.86 -21.25
N MET A 282 -0.20 2.33 -20.85
CA MET A 282 -1.38 1.47 -20.72
C MET A 282 -1.80 0.87 -22.06
N THR A 283 -1.74 1.66 -23.13
CA THR A 283 -2.02 1.17 -24.49
C THR A 283 -1.04 0.06 -24.89
N SER A 284 0.26 0.22 -24.62
CA SER A 284 1.28 -0.80 -24.87
C SER A 284 1.05 -2.07 -24.04
N LEU A 285 0.73 -1.94 -22.74
CA LEU A 285 0.42 -3.09 -21.87
C LEU A 285 -0.79 -3.89 -22.38
N PHE A 286 -1.87 -3.23 -22.78
CA PHE A 286 -3.05 -3.88 -23.35
C PHE A 286 -2.87 -4.39 -24.79
N SER A 287 -1.78 -4.00 -25.47
CA SER A 287 -1.45 -4.52 -26.80
C SER A 287 -0.80 -5.91 -26.73
N ASN A 288 -0.20 -6.28 -25.60
CA ASN A 288 0.28 -7.63 -25.33
C ASN A 288 -0.33 -8.19 -24.03
N PRO A 289 -1.55 -8.75 -24.07
CA PRO A 289 -2.36 -9.07 -22.88
C PRO A 289 -1.92 -10.38 -22.19
N VAL A 290 -0.65 -10.50 -21.84
CA VAL A 290 -0.17 -11.54 -20.92
C VAL A 290 -0.49 -11.16 -19.48
N ASP A 291 -0.70 -12.15 -18.62
CA ASP A 291 -1.13 -11.94 -17.23
C ASP A 291 -0.27 -10.91 -16.48
N ALA A 292 1.05 -10.94 -16.63
CA ALA A 292 1.96 -10.00 -15.97
C ALA A 292 1.71 -8.54 -16.41
N ASN A 293 1.53 -8.29 -17.71
CA ASN A 293 1.23 -6.96 -18.25
C ASN A 293 -0.16 -6.47 -17.77
N LEU A 294 -1.15 -7.37 -17.74
CA LEU A 294 -2.50 -7.05 -17.29
C LEU A 294 -2.52 -6.71 -15.79
N ILE A 295 -1.79 -7.47 -14.96
CA ILE A 295 -1.64 -7.17 -13.53
C ILE A 295 -0.98 -5.80 -13.35
N CYS A 296 0.07 -5.48 -14.12
CA CYS A 296 0.69 -4.16 -14.09
C CYS A 296 -0.30 -3.05 -14.46
N ALA A 297 -1.08 -3.22 -15.53
CA ALA A 297 -2.08 -2.25 -15.96
C ALA A 297 -3.18 -2.05 -14.91
N VAL A 298 -3.65 -3.12 -14.27
CA VAL A 298 -4.61 -3.05 -13.16
C VAL A 298 -4.03 -2.28 -11.98
N LYS A 299 -2.78 -2.57 -11.58
CA LYS A 299 -2.11 -1.86 -10.49
C LYS A 299 -1.97 -0.36 -10.80
N LEU A 300 -1.55 -0.01 -12.03
CA LEU A 300 -1.42 1.37 -12.45
C LEU A 300 -2.77 2.11 -12.44
N LEU A 301 -3.83 1.50 -12.96
CA LEU A 301 -5.17 2.11 -12.96
C LEU A 301 -5.77 2.20 -11.56
N LYS A 302 -5.45 1.29 -10.65
CA LYS A 302 -5.82 1.44 -9.24
C LYS A 302 -5.12 2.62 -8.58
N LEU A 303 -3.84 2.83 -8.90
CA LEU A 303 -3.04 3.92 -8.35
C LEU A 303 -3.47 5.29 -8.90
N THR A 304 -3.66 5.37 -10.22
CA THR A 304 -3.78 6.65 -10.93
C THR A 304 -5.13 6.89 -11.60
N GLY A 305 -5.99 5.87 -11.66
CA GLY A 305 -7.17 5.86 -12.54
C GLY A 305 -8.16 6.99 -12.28
N SER A 306 -8.45 7.29 -11.01
CA SER A 306 -9.34 8.40 -10.65
C SER A 306 -8.82 9.76 -11.12
N VAL A 307 -7.54 10.03 -10.87
CA VAL A 307 -6.86 11.28 -11.26
C VAL A 307 -6.74 11.40 -12.78
N LEU A 308 -6.43 10.31 -13.47
CA LEU A 308 -6.35 10.28 -14.93
C LEU A 308 -7.72 10.49 -15.59
N ASP A 309 -8.76 9.84 -15.07
CA ASP A 309 -10.13 9.96 -15.59
C ASP A 309 -10.61 11.41 -15.49
N ASP A 310 -10.37 12.07 -14.36
CA ASP A 310 -10.73 13.48 -14.17
C ASP A 310 -9.93 14.39 -15.13
N ALA A 311 -8.60 14.22 -15.21
CA ALA A 311 -7.75 15.02 -16.10
C ALA A 311 -8.12 14.86 -17.59
N TRP A 312 -8.52 13.66 -18.02
CA TRP A 312 -8.96 13.44 -19.41
C TRP A 312 -10.38 13.96 -19.65
N LYS A 313 -11.30 13.85 -18.69
CA LYS A 313 -12.63 14.48 -18.77
C LYS A 313 -12.53 16.00 -18.87
N GLU A 314 -11.72 16.63 -18.03
CA GLU A 314 -11.48 18.08 -18.06
C GLU A 314 -10.89 18.54 -19.39
N SER A 315 -10.02 17.73 -19.99
CA SER A 315 -9.44 18.01 -21.32
C SER A 315 -10.29 17.55 -22.50
N GLY A 316 -11.48 16.98 -22.26
CA GLY A 316 -12.41 16.51 -23.29
C GLY A 316 -11.91 15.32 -24.11
N LYS A 317 -10.95 14.53 -23.58
CA LYS A 317 -10.34 13.39 -24.28
C LYS A 317 -10.99 12.08 -23.84
N PRO A 318 -11.43 11.20 -24.76
CA PRO A 318 -12.13 9.95 -24.43
C PRO A 318 -11.17 8.81 -24.03
N HIS A 319 -10.00 9.11 -23.47
CA HIS A 319 -8.94 8.11 -23.28
C HIS A 319 -9.32 7.04 -22.26
N MET A 320 -10.04 7.39 -21.19
CA MET A 320 -10.45 6.37 -20.23
C MET A 320 -11.53 5.45 -20.81
N GLU A 321 -12.46 5.97 -21.61
CA GLU A 321 -13.42 5.18 -22.40
C GLU A 321 -12.72 4.20 -23.33
N GLU A 322 -11.71 4.67 -24.06
CA GLU A 322 -10.91 3.83 -24.96
C GLU A 322 -10.21 2.69 -24.21
N LEU A 323 -9.62 2.98 -23.04
CA LEU A 323 -8.94 1.96 -22.23
C LEU A 323 -9.91 0.92 -21.65
N ILE A 324 -11.09 1.32 -21.16
CA ILE A 324 -12.08 0.35 -20.67
C ILE A 324 -12.63 -0.51 -21.80
N ARG A 325 -12.95 0.07 -22.96
CA ARG A 325 -13.37 -0.72 -24.13
C ARG A 325 -12.31 -1.75 -24.52
N ARG A 326 -11.03 -1.40 -24.38
CA ARG A 326 -9.92 -2.33 -24.61
C ARG A 326 -9.89 -3.46 -23.56
N ILE A 327 -10.11 -3.15 -22.29
CA ILE A 327 -10.24 -4.15 -21.21
C ILE A 327 -11.42 -5.09 -21.48
N GLU A 328 -12.58 -4.56 -21.86
CA GLU A 328 -13.76 -5.37 -22.22
C GLU A 328 -13.48 -6.31 -23.39
N THR A 329 -12.76 -5.83 -24.42
CA THR A 329 -12.33 -6.68 -25.54
C THR A 329 -11.45 -7.84 -25.06
N ILE A 330 -10.46 -7.56 -24.20
CA ILE A 330 -9.58 -8.60 -23.62
C ILE A 330 -10.38 -9.60 -22.77
N LEU A 331 -11.41 -9.14 -22.06
CA LEU A 331 -12.31 -10.00 -21.30
C LEU A 331 -13.16 -10.91 -22.22
N LEU A 332 -13.45 -10.53 -23.46
CA LEU A 332 -14.17 -11.39 -24.39
C LEU A 332 -13.26 -12.48 -24.99
N ASP A 333 -11.99 -12.16 -25.23
CA ASP A 333 -11.05 -13.03 -25.95
C ASP A 333 -10.50 -14.23 -25.13
N ALA A 334 -10.87 -14.35 -23.84
CA ALA A 334 -10.56 -15.46 -22.93
C ALA A 334 -9.06 -15.85 -22.81
N THR A 335 -8.15 -14.91 -23.10
CA THR A 335 -6.69 -15.17 -23.16
C THR A 335 -5.97 -15.15 -21.81
N CYS A 336 -6.56 -14.53 -20.79
CA CYS A 336 -5.95 -14.34 -19.48
C CYS A 336 -6.47 -15.34 -18.43
N SER A 337 -5.68 -15.58 -17.37
CA SER A 337 -6.10 -16.46 -16.28
C SER A 337 -7.35 -15.97 -15.57
N ARG A 338 -8.06 -16.90 -14.90
CA ARG A 338 -9.30 -16.61 -14.19
C ARG A 338 -9.16 -15.47 -13.18
N ASP A 339 -8.05 -15.45 -12.44
CA ASP A 339 -7.84 -14.46 -11.39
C ASP A 339 -7.55 -13.07 -11.99
N VAL A 340 -6.79 -13.00 -13.10
CA VAL A 340 -6.59 -11.75 -13.86
C VAL A 340 -7.89 -11.27 -14.49
N ARG A 341 -8.69 -12.17 -15.06
CA ARG A 341 -10.04 -11.86 -15.56
C ARG A 341 -10.91 -11.23 -14.47
N GLN A 342 -10.87 -11.77 -13.25
CA GLN A 342 -11.60 -11.23 -12.11
C GLN A 342 -11.08 -9.86 -11.68
N MET A 343 -9.75 -9.64 -11.72
CA MET A 343 -9.16 -8.33 -11.45
C MET A 343 -9.63 -7.27 -12.45
N LEU A 344 -9.68 -7.61 -13.74
CA LEU A 344 -10.16 -6.72 -14.80
C LEU A 344 -11.66 -6.42 -14.65
N LEU A 345 -12.49 -7.41 -14.34
CA LEU A 345 -13.91 -7.18 -14.05
C LEU A 345 -14.11 -6.21 -12.89
N LYS A 346 -13.38 -6.41 -11.77
CA LYS A 346 -13.40 -5.49 -10.63
C LYS A 346 -12.91 -4.08 -10.98
N LEU A 347 -12.00 -3.96 -11.94
CA LEU A 347 -11.52 -2.65 -12.39
C LEU A 347 -12.59 -1.90 -13.20
N VAL A 348 -13.34 -2.61 -14.05
CA VAL A 348 -14.49 -2.03 -14.77
C VAL A 348 -15.57 -1.59 -13.78
N GLU A 349 -15.86 -2.42 -12.77
CA GLU A 349 -16.79 -2.10 -11.68
C GLU A 349 -16.32 -0.90 -10.83
N LEU A 350 -15.02 -0.84 -10.54
CA LEU A 350 -14.43 0.28 -9.81
C LEU A 350 -14.63 1.59 -10.58
N ARG A 351 -14.38 1.58 -11.90
CA ARG A 351 -14.62 2.76 -12.72
C ARG A 351 -16.11 3.12 -12.81
N SER A 352 -17.00 2.15 -12.99
CA SER A 352 -18.45 2.43 -13.04
C SER A 352 -18.98 3.01 -11.73
N SER A 353 -18.30 2.71 -10.62
CA SER A 353 -18.55 3.27 -9.28
C SER A 353 -17.78 4.55 -9.01
N ASP A 354 -17.41 5.31 -10.04
CA ASP A 354 -16.65 6.58 -9.95
C ASP A 354 -15.36 6.45 -9.11
N TRP A 355 -14.65 5.34 -9.32
CA TRP A 355 -13.43 4.96 -8.58
C TRP A 355 -13.62 4.80 -7.06
N GLY A 356 -14.85 4.51 -6.63
CA GLY A 356 -15.18 4.37 -5.21
C GLY A 356 -15.37 5.70 -4.49
N ARG A 357 -15.42 6.83 -5.23
CA ARG A 357 -15.71 8.13 -4.64
C ARG A 357 -17.18 8.18 -4.24
N VAL A 358 -17.42 8.26 -2.93
CA VAL A 358 -18.75 8.60 -2.41
C VAL A 358 -18.99 10.05 -2.78
N ARG A 359 -19.88 10.29 -3.74
CA ARG A 359 -20.44 11.64 -3.90
C ARG A 359 -21.13 11.95 -2.58
N ALA A 360 -20.59 12.87 -1.80
CA ALA A 360 -21.34 13.53 -0.74
C ALA A 360 -22.58 14.06 -1.44
N ALA A 361 -23.72 13.38 -1.27
CA ALA A 361 -24.92 13.75 -1.99
C ALA A 361 -25.20 15.20 -1.59
N ALA A 362 -25.25 16.10 -2.56
CA ALA A 362 -25.76 17.46 -2.34
C ALA A 362 -27.16 17.47 -1.69
N ALA A 363 -27.83 16.31 -1.64
CA ALA A 363 -29.03 16.06 -0.86
C ALA A 363 -28.81 16.28 0.65
N ALA A 364 -27.67 15.93 1.23
CA ALA A 364 -27.41 16.15 2.66
C ALA A 364 -27.13 17.63 2.98
N SER A 365 -26.43 18.35 2.09
CA SER A 365 -26.18 19.79 2.27
C SER A 365 -27.42 20.67 2.02
N ASN A 366 -28.45 20.12 1.38
CA ASN A 366 -29.71 20.81 1.07
C ASN A 366 -30.91 20.27 1.85
N ALA A 367 -30.69 19.31 2.75
CA ALA A 367 -31.70 18.86 3.69
C ALA A 367 -31.82 19.94 4.77
N THR A 368 -32.86 20.78 4.64
CA THR A 368 -33.30 21.67 5.71
C THR A 368 -34.51 21.03 6.40
N PRO A 369 -34.84 21.44 7.65
CA PRO A 369 -36.05 20.97 8.32
C PRO A 369 -37.32 21.14 7.47
N GLU A 370 -37.32 22.12 6.56
CA GLU A 370 -38.46 22.43 5.70
C GLU A 370 -38.57 21.56 4.44
N ASN A 371 -37.49 20.91 3.99
CA ASN A 371 -37.43 20.22 2.70
C ASN A 371 -37.24 18.70 2.81
N ASP A 372 -36.82 18.19 3.98
CA ASP A 372 -36.68 16.75 4.21
C ASP A 372 -37.58 16.27 5.37
N PRO A 373 -38.61 15.44 5.09
CA PRO A 373 -39.46 14.84 6.13
C PRO A 373 -38.70 13.99 7.15
N ASN A 374 -37.52 13.50 6.78
CA ASN A 374 -36.63 12.69 7.62
C ASN A 374 -35.47 13.51 8.21
N TYR A 375 -35.48 14.84 8.08
CA TYR A 375 -34.42 15.70 8.64
C TYR A 375 -34.16 15.40 10.12
N PHE A 376 -35.23 15.30 10.91
CA PHE A 376 -35.16 14.97 12.34
C PHE A 376 -34.64 13.57 12.64
N MET A 377 -34.76 12.62 11.71
CA MET A 377 -34.23 11.24 11.88
C MET A 377 -32.74 11.14 11.59
N ASN A 378 -32.18 12.15 10.92
CA ASN A 378 -30.77 12.21 10.52
C ASN A 378 -29.94 13.12 11.44
N GLU A 379 -30.58 13.85 12.37
CA GLU A 379 -29.88 14.63 13.39
C GLU A 379 -29.26 13.71 14.46
N PRO A 380 -28.05 14.01 14.95
CA PRO A 380 -27.47 13.30 16.07
C PRO A 380 -28.37 13.36 17.31
N THR A 381 -28.50 12.24 18.02
CA THR A 381 -29.10 12.23 19.37
C THR A 381 -28.05 12.69 20.37
N PHE A 382 -28.35 13.76 21.09
CA PHE A 382 -27.49 14.27 22.16
C PHE A 382 -27.97 13.73 23.50
N TYR A 383 -27.09 13.73 24.49
CA TYR A 383 -27.40 13.28 25.83
C TYR A 383 -27.16 14.44 26.80
N THR A 384 -28.10 14.65 27.71
CA THR A 384 -27.90 15.54 28.86
C THR A 384 -26.91 14.92 29.85
N GLU A 385 -26.49 15.69 30.86
CA GLU A 385 -25.53 15.25 31.88
C GLU A 385 -26.00 14.01 32.68
N ASP A 386 -27.30 13.87 32.86
CA ASP A 386 -27.96 12.73 33.49
C ASP A 386 -28.12 11.52 32.53
N GLY A 387 -27.60 11.62 31.30
CA GLY A 387 -27.66 10.55 30.30
C GLY A 387 -29.01 10.42 29.60
N THR A 388 -29.87 11.43 29.68
CA THR A 388 -31.17 11.43 29.00
C THR A 388 -30.98 11.84 27.54
N PRO A 389 -31.36 10.99 26.56
CA PRO A 389 -31.27 11.35 25.15
C PRO A 389 -32.29 12.46 24.82
N PHE A 390 -31.85 13.46 24.08
CA PHE A 390 -32.69 14.49 23.49
C PHE A 390 -32.30 14.72 22.02
N THR A 391 -33.29 15.12 21.22
CA THR A 391 -33.22 15.21 19.77
C THR A 391 -33.83 16.52 19.29
N ALA A 392 -33.62 16.89 18.02
CA ALA A 392 -34.24 18.08 17.43
C ALA A 392 -35.78 18.07 17.41
N ALA A 393 -36.42 16.94 17.73
CA ALA A 393 -37.87 16.86 17.91
C ALA A 393 -38.34 17.36 19.28
N ASP A 394 -37.44 17.53 20.25
CA ASP A 394 -37.78 17.95 21.61
C ASP A 394 -37.92 19.48 21.70
N PRO A 395 -38.97 20.01 22.38
CA PRO A 395 -39.19 21.46 22.52
C PRO A 395 -38.03 22.20 23.19
N GLU A 396 -37.24 21.49 23.99
CA GLU A 396 -36.13 21.99 24.80
C GLU A 396 -34.77 21.82 24.12
N TYR A 397 -34.73 21.28 22.89
CA TYR A 397 -33.48 20.97 22.18
C TYR A 397 -32.54 22.16 22.07
N ALA A 398 -33.08 23.33 21.69
CA ALA A 398 -32.28 24.53 21.50
C ALA A 398 -31.60 25.01 22.80
N GLU A 399 -32.30 24.90 23.93
CA GLU A 399 -31.78 25.31 25.24
C GLU A 399 -30.71 24.33 25.73
N LYS A 400 -30.98 23.02 25.65
CA LYS A 400 -30.03 21.95 26.01
C LYS A 400 -28.79 21.93 25.12
N TYR A 401 -28.95 22.20 23.83
CA TYR A 401 -27.84 22.28 22.89
C TYR A 401 -26.96 23.51 23.16
N GLN A 402 -27.56 24.65 23.47
CA GLN A 402 -26.82 25.86 23.85
C GLN A 402 -26.04 25.65 25.16
N GLU A 403 -26.63 24.97 26.15
CA GLU A 403 -25.96 24.62 27.40
C GLU A 403 -24.69 23.76 27.16
N ILE A 404 -24.74 22.80 26.23
CA ILE A 404 -23.57 22.00 25.83
C ILE A 404 -22.48 22.85 25.18
N LEU A 405 -22.85 23.81 24.33
CA LEU A 405 -21.89 24.71 23.67
C LEU A 405 -21.23 25.65 24.69
N ASP A 406 -22.02 26.27 25.55
CA ASP A 406 -21.54 27.20 26.58
C ASP A 406 -20.59 26.49 27.56
N ARG A 407 -20.77 25.19 27.77
CA ARG A 407 -19.87 24.35 28.60
C ARG A 407 -18.56 23.98 27.91
N GLN A 408 -18.54 23.83 26.59
CA GLN A 408 -17.32 23.57 25.81
C GLN A 408 -16.40 24.80 25.74
N ASP A 409 -16.97 26.01 25.73
CA ASP A 409 -16.20 27.25 25.81
C ASP A 409 -15.47 27.39 27.15
N TYR A 410 -15.95 26.76 28.23
CA TYR A 410 -15.29 26.78 29.54
C TYR A 410 -13.99 25.94 29.59
N PHE A 411 -13.82 24.98 28.68
CA PHE A 411 -12.63 24.11 28.60
C PHE A 411 -11.60 24.57 27.55
N SER A 412 -11.94 25.55 26.72
CA SER A 412 -11.12 25.96 25.57
C SER A 412 -9.99 26.94 25.93
N ASP A 413 -10.01 27.53 27.13
CA ASP A 413 -9.00 28.51 27.58
C ASP A 413 -7.81 27.91 28.37
N THR A 414 -7.69 26.58 28.47
CA THR A 414 -6.57 25.95 29.23
C THR A 414 -5.55 25.20 28.36
N TYR A 415 -5.80 25.01 27.06
CA TYR A 415 -4.87 24.27 26.17
C TYR A 415 -4.64 24.97 24.83
N GLY A 416 -4.40 26.28 24.89
CA GLY A 416 -3.82 27.03 23.79
C GLY A 416 -2.43 27.55 24.19
N GLU A 417 -1.42 27.16 23.40
CA GLU A 417 -0.12 27.85 23.27
C GLU A 417 1.03 27.37 24.17
N ASN A 418 1.99 26.67 23.53
CA ASN A 418 3.39 26.50 23.94
C ASN A 418 3.71 26.27 25.43
N GLY A 419 3.84 25.01 25.82
CA GLY A 419 4.44 24.63 27.09
C GLY A 419 5.05 23.24 27.02
N ASN A 420 6.37 23.19 26.86
CA ASN A 420 7.18 22.00 27.09
C ASN A 420 7.14 21.69 28.59
N ASP A 421 6.18 20.89 29.03
CA ASP A 421 6.12 20.40 30.41
C ASP A 421 6.19 18.87 30.44
N GLU A 422 7.32 18.42 30.95
CA GLU A 422 7.66 17.07 31.38
C GLU A 422 6.68 16.66 32.49
N TYR A 423 5.68 15.84 32.15
CA TYR A 423 4.79 15.24 33.14
C TYR A 423 5.41 13.95 33.65
N ASP A 424 5.97 14.03 34.86
CA ASP A 424 6.32 12.89 35.70
C ASP A 424 5.03 12.14 36.06
N PHE A 425 4.82 10.98 35.46
CA PHE A 425 3.67 10.13 35.75
C PHE A 425 3.99 9.37 37.04
N ASP A 426 3.36 9.75 38.15
CA ASP A 426 3.37 8.94 39.38
C ASP A 426 2.66 7.60 39.06
N ASP A 427 3.46 6.56 38.83
CA ASP A 427 3.06 5.17 38.58
C ASP A 427 2.50 4.49 39.86
N GLU A 428 1.57 5.13 40.57
CA GLU A 428 0.88 4.51 41.71
C GLU A 428 -0.53 4.10 41.29
N MET A 429 -0.72 2.81 40.99
CA MET A 429 -2.04 2.26 40.68
C MET A 429 -2.99 2.50 41.85
N GLU A 430 -4.16 3.07 41.56
CA GLU A 430 -5.20 3.28 42.56
C GLU A 430 -5.65 1.92 43.16
N PRO A 431 -5.87 1.84 44.49
CA PRO A 431 -6.14 0.59 45.19
C PRO A 431 -7.42 -0.12 44.72
N GLU A 432 -8.38 0.62 44.16
CA GLU A 432 -9.60 0.06 43.59
C GLU A 432 -9.34 -0.69 42.26
N ILE A 433 -8.38 -0.20 41.46
CA ILE A 433 -7.97 -0.81 40.21
C ILE A 433 -7.12 -2.07 40.49
N GLU A 434 -6.29 -2.02 41.52
CA GLU A 434 -5.49 -3.17 41.97
C GLU A 434 -6.39 -4.31 42.46
N GLU A 435 -7.41 -4.02 43.28
CA GLU A 435 -8.37 -5.03 43.76
C GLU A 435 -9.21 -5.63 42.60
N ALA A 436 -9.60 -4.80 41.63
CA ALA A 436 -10.30 -5.27 40.44
C ALA A 436 -9.43 -6.21 39.58
N PHE A 437 -8.14 -5.91 39.47
CA PHE A 437 -7.18 -6.74 38.75
C PHE A 437 -6.94 -8.09 39.45
N GLU A 438 -6.77 -8.10 40.78
CA GLU A 438 -6.60 -9.34 41.54
C GLU A 438 -7.83 -10.26 41.42
N ASN A 439 -9.04 -9.69 41.51
CA ASN A 439 -10.27 -10.45 41.30
C ASN A 439 -10.36 -11.06 39.90
N PHE A 440 -9.94 -10.32 38.87
CA PHE A 440 -9.89 -10.84 37.49
C PHE A 440 -8.90 -12.01 37.34
N CYS A 441 -7.72 -11.93 37.96
CA CYS A 441 -6.75 -13.02 37.98
C CYS A 441 -7.30 -14.28 38.66
N LEU A 442 -7.95 -14.12 39.81
CA LEU A 442 -8.56 -15.24 40.54
C LEU A 442 -9.71 -15.89 39.77
N GLU A 443 -10.54 -15.11 39.10
CA GLU A 443 -11.65 -15.64 38.31
C GLU A 443 -11.16 -16.40 37.07
N SER A 444 -10.09 -15.91 36.43
CA SER A 444 -9.50 -16.54 35.25
C SER A 444 -8.67 -17.79 35.58
N GLU A 445 -8.17 -17.93 36.80
CA GLU A 445 -7.62 -19.18 37.32
C GLU A 445 -8.72 -20.20 37.68
N ARG A 446 -9.82 -19.75 38.30
CA ARG A 446 -10.97 -20.63 38.59
C ARG A 446 -11.60 -21.22 37.33
N LYS A 447 -11.66 -20.44 36.25
CA LYS A 447 -12.13 -20.90 34.93
C LYS A 447 -11.17 -21.86 34.22
N ARG A 448 -9.90 -21.91 34.62
CA ARG A 448 -8.90 -22.85 34.09
C ARG A 448 -8.87 -24.19 34.83
N GLN A 449 -9.45 -24.26 36.02
CA GLN A 449 -9.49 -25.47 36.87
C GLN A 449 -10.85 -26.21 36.83
N GLN A 450 -11.84 -25.67 36.13
CA GLN A 450 -13.06 -26.37 35.70
C GLN A 450 -12.88 -26.87 34.28
#